data_AF-A0A259ETI5-F1
#
_entry.id   AF-A0A259ETI5-F1
#
_cell.length_a   1.000
_cell.length_b   1.000
_cell.length_c   1.000
_cell.angle_alpha   90.00
_cell.angle_beta   90.00
_cell.angle_gamma   90.00
#
_symmetry.space_group_name_H-M   'P 1'
#
loop_
_entity.id
_entity.type
_entity.pdbx_description
1 polymer ?
#
loop_
_entity_poly.entity_id
_entity_poly.type
_entity_poly.pdbx_seq_one_letter_code
_entity_poly.pdbx_strand_id
1 'polypeptide(L)'
;TRMTTSPDPHVGLGVDQYAWSSSPLRRYVDLVNQRQLISLVQQADPAYPPRSEQLFSVVREFELAYDAYNEFQRRLERYWMLRWLMQENISEVTASVIRDDLVRFDTLPMVTRAPSVAGVAPGAKVRLAISSIDLLDISFHAELLETLATPPDSSAVVP
;
A
#
# COMPACT_ATOMS: atom_id res chain seq x y z
N THR A 1 -4.63 -10.38 -1.26
CA THR A 1 -5.09 -11.66 -1.83
C THR A 1 -4.17 -11.96 -3.00
N ARG A 2 -3.57 -13.15 -3.04
CA ARG A 2 -2.67 -13.56 -4.15
C ARG A 2 -3.50 -13.74 -5.42
N MET A 3 -2.91 -13.54 -6.60
CA MET A 3 -3.63 -13.79 -7.84
C MET A 3 -3.65 -15.28 -8.17
N THR A 4 -4.84 -15.82 -8.44
CA THR A 4 -5.06 -17.24 -8.74
C THR A 4 -5.81 -17.39 -10.07
N THR A 5 -5.64 -18.53 -10.73
CA THR A 5 -6.42 -18.88 -11.94
C THR A 5 -7.68 -19.67 -11.60
N SER A 6 -7.88 -20.01 -10.32
CA SER A 6 -9.07 -20.67 -9.80
C SER A 6 -9.84 -19.71 -8.89
N PRO A 7 -11.18 -19.78 -8.87
CA PRO A 7 -11.99 -18.93 -8.02
C PRO A 7 -11.70 -19.20 -6.54
N ASP A 8 -11.61 -18.13 -5.75
CA ASP A 8 -11.31 -18.20 -4.31
C ASP A 8 -11.95 -16.99 -3.60
N PRO A 9 -12.37 -17.11 -2.31
CA PRO A 9 -12.95 -16.00 -1.56
C PRO A 9 -11.99 -14.83 -1.38
N HIS A 10 -12.52 -13.62 -1.53
CA HIS A 10 -11.79 -12.40 -1.26
C HIS A 10 -12.19 -11.84 0.11
N VAL A 11 -11.51 -12.30 1.17
CA VAL A 11 -11.80 -11.93 2.58
C VAL A 11 -11.88 -10.43 2.79
N GLY A 12 -10.97 -9.64 2.21
CA GLY A 12 -10.96 -8.18 2.37
C GLY A 12 -12.13 -7.45 1.69
N LEU A 13 -12.87 -8.11 0.81
CA LEU A 13 -14.07 -7.58 0.14
C LEU A 13 -15.35 -8.28 0.61
N GLY A 14 -15.25 -9.38 1.35
CA GLY A 14 -16.40 -10.15 1.83
C GLY A 14 -17.19 -10.86 0.73
N VAL A 15 -16.55 -11.26 -0.37
CA VAL A 15 -17.21 -11.94 -1.50
C VAL A 15 -16.63 -13.33 -1.75
N ASP A 16 -17.49 -14.25 -2.21
CA ASP A 16 -17.14 -15.66 -2.45
C ASP A 16 -16.13 -15.84 -3.58
N GLN A 17 -16.16 -14.97 -4.59
CA GLN A 17 -15.25 -14.98 -5.73
C GLN A 17 -15.04 -13.56 -6.24
N TYR A 18 -13.82 -13.24 -6.65
CA TYR A 18 -13.50 -11.93 -7.19
C TYR A 18 -12.49 -12.02 -8.33
N ALA A 19 -12.69 -11.20 -9.36
CA ALA A 19 -11.78 -11.07 -10.49
C ALA A 19 -11.68 -9.60 -10.93
N TRP A 20 -10.47 -9.18 -11.30
CA TRP A 20 -10.24 -7.85 -11.88
C TRP A 20 -10.62 -7.84 -13.36
N SER A 21 -11.70 -7.14 -13.71
CA SER A 21 -12.20 -7.09 -15.09
C SER A 21 -12.64 -5.69 -15.55
N SER A 22 -12.47 -4.66 -14.72
CA SER A 22 -13.02 -3.32 -14.96
C SER A 22 -12.03 -2.31 -15.55
N SER A 23 -10.75 -2.66 -15.67
CA SER A 23 -9.68 -1.72 -16.07
C SER A 23 -8.72 -2.28 -17.14
N PRO A 24 -9.22 -2.83 -18.27
CA PRO A 24 -8.40 -3.53 -19.27
C PRO A 24 -7.36 -2.64 -19.97
N LEU A 25 -7.55 -1.32 -19.97
CA LEU A 25 -6.61 -0.38 -20.60
C LEU A 25 -5.35 -0.11 -19.75
N ARG A 26 -5.38 -0.43 -18.46
CA ARG A 26 -4.31 -0.09 -17.51
C ARG A 26 -3.86 -1.24 -16.61
N ARG A 27 -4.55 -2.38 -16.65
CA ARG A 27 -4.16 -3.61 -15.94
C ARG A 27 -4.24 -4.78 -16.91
N TYR A 28 -3.10 -5.45 -17.12
CA TYR A 28 -2.98 -6.50 -18.12
C TYR A 28 -3.90 -7.70 -17.83
N VAL A 29 -4.07 -8.05 -16.56
CA VAL A 29 -4.96 -9.15 -16.15
C VAL A 29 -6.44 -8.85 -16.42
N ASP A 30 -6.87 -7.59 -16.35
CA ASP A 30 -8.22 -7.21 -16.78
C ASP A 30 -8.38 -7.43 -18.28
N LEU A 31 -7.37 -7.11 -19.11
CA LEU A 31 -7.38 -7.38 -20.54
C LEU A 31 -7.44 -8.89 -20.85
N VAL A 32 -6.72 -9.71 -20.07
CA VAL A 32 -6.75 -11.18 -20.17
C VAL A 32 -8.16 -11.71 -19.87
N ASN A 33 -8.81 -11.17 -18.83
CA ASN A 33 -10.20 -11.51 -18.51
C ASN A 33 -11.17 -11.05 -19.59
N GLN A 34 -10.96 -9.89 -20.23
CA GLN A 34 -11.77 -9.47 -21.37
C GLN A 34 -11.70 -10.46 -22.54
N ARG A 35 -10.53 -11.04 -22.84
CA ARG A 35 -10.40 -12.07 -23.89
C ARG A 35 -11.24 -13.32 -23.59
N GLN A 36 -11.26 -13.77 -22.34
CA GLN A 36 -12.10 -14.90 -21.91
C GLN A 36 -13.59 -14.58 -22.03
N LEU A 37 -14.01 -13.38 -21.61
CA LEU A 37 -15.40 -12.92 -21.74
C LEU A 37 -15.83 -12.82 -23.20
N ILE A 38 -14.96 -12.35 -24.10
CA ILE A 38 -15.23 -12.29 -25.54
C ILE A 38 -15.45 -13.70 -26.10
N SER A 39 -14.56 -14.66 -25.81
CA SER A 39 -14.75 -16.06 -26.21
C SER A 39 -16.10 -16.62 -25.75
N LEU A 40 -16.47 -16.36 -24.48
CA LEU A 40 -17.74 -16.80 -23.91
C LEU A 40 -18.95 -16.22 -24.65
N VAL A 41 -18.95 -14.91 -24.89
CA VAL A 41 -20.04 -14.21 -25.61
C VAL A 41 -20.15 -14.70 -27.06
N GLN A 42 -19.02 -15.00 -27.70
CA GLN A 42 -18.97 -15.53 -29.06
C GLN A 42 -19.28 -17.02 -29.17
N GLN A 43 -19.47 -17.72 -28.04
CA GLN A 43 -19.62 -19.18 -27.98
C GLN A 43 -18.45 -19.93 -28.66
N ALA A 44 -17.25 -19.36 -28.57
CA ALA A 44 -16.01 -19.96 -29.04
C ALA A 44 -15.30 -20.70 -27.89
N ASP A 45 -14.27 -21.49 -28.24
CA ASP A 45 -13.39 -22.07 -27.23
C ASP A 45 -12.77 -20.96 -26.35
N PRO A 46 -12.57 -21.21 -25.04
CA PRO A 46 -11.95 -20.24 -24.15
C PRO A 46 -10.58 -19.83 -24.68
N ALA A 47 -10.31 -18.53 -24.71
CA ALA A 47 -9.00 -17.99 -25.09
C ALA A 47 -7.86 -18.61 -24.27
N TYR A 48 -8.14 -18.97 -23.01
CA TYR A 48 -7.25 -19.78 -22.18
C TYR A 48 -8.03 -20.97 -21.59
N PRO A 49 -7.73 -22.22 -21.99
CA PRO A 49 -8.43 -23.39 -21.46
C PRO A 49 -8.09 -23.65 -19.98
N PRO A 50 -8.88 -24.50 -19.29
CA PRO A 50 -8.55 -24.94 -17.94
C PRO A 50 -7.13 -25.46 -17.84
N ARG A 51 -6.40 -25.03 -16.79
CA ARG A 51 -4.97 -25.35 -16.58
C ARG A 51 -4.03 -24.88 -17.71
N SER A 52 -4.38 -23.80 -18.42
CA SER A 52 -3.51 -23.18 -19.43
C SER A 52 -2.18 -22.73 -18.85
N GLU A 53 -1.08 -23.31 -19.34
CA GLU A 53 0.30 -22.90 -19.01
C GLU A 53 0.57 -21.44 -19.39
N GLN A 54 -0.06 -20.97 -20.47
CA GLN A 54 0.02 -19.59 -20.90
C GLN A 54 -0.63 -18.66 -19.86
N LEU A 55 -1.81 -19.00 -19.35
CA LEU A 55 -2.48 -18.21 -18.31
C LEU A 55 -1.67 -18.19 -17.01
N PHE A 56 -1.08 -19.32 -16.61
CA PHE A 56 -0.18 -19.36 -15.45
C PHE A 56 1.05 -18.47 -15.62
N SER A 57 1.65 -18.48 -16.82
CA SER A 57 2.80 -17.63 -17.14
C SER A 57 2.43 -16.16 -17.09
N VAL A 58 1.27 -15.78 -17.66
CA VAL A 58 0.74 -14.41 -17.62
C VAL A 58 0.52 -13.92 -16.20
N VAL A 59 -0.08 -14.74 -15.32
CA VAL A 59 -0.30 -14.36 -13.91
C VAL A 59 1.04 -14.14 -13.20
N ARG A 60 2.01 -15.03 -13.39
CA ARG A 60 3.35 -14.88 -12.79
C ARG A 60 4.06 -13.61 -13.27
N GLU A 61 4.07 -13.37 -14.58
CA GLU A 61 4.71 -12.19 -15.18
C GLU A 61 4.02 -10.90 -14.72
N PHE A 62 2.70 -10.91 -14.61
CA PHE A 62 1.94 -9.80 -14.05
C PHE A 62 2.32 -9.54 -12.59
N GLU A 63 2.34 -10.55 -11.72
CA GLU A 63 2.71 -10.39 -10.31
C GLU A 63 4.10 -9.75 -10.18
N LEU A 64 5.10 -10.26 -10.93
CA LEU A 64 6.46 -9.72 -10.93
C LEU A 64 6.52 -8.25 -11.37
N ALA A 65 5.86 -7.91 -12.48
CA ALA A 65 5.86 -6.54 -13.01
C ALA A 65 5.08 -5.58 -12.08
N TYR A 66 3.96 -6.05 -11.52
CA TYR A 66 3.12 -5.27 -10.62
C TYR A 66 3.83 -4.95 -9.31
N ASP A 67 4.53 -5.91 -8.72
CA ASP A 67 5.31 -5.71 -7.50
C ASP A 67 6.47 -4.74 -7.71
N ALA A 68 7.21 -4.88 -8.82
CA ALA A 68 8.29 -3.95 -9.19
C ALA A 68 7.77 -2.51 -9.40
N TYR A 69 6.63 -2.36 -10.08
CA TYR A 69 6.00 -1.05 -10.27
C TYR A 69 5.56 -0.44 -8.95
N ASN A 70 4.95 -1.23 -8.07
CA ASN A 70 4.52 -0.76 -6.75
C ASN A 70 5.70 -0.33 -5.87
N GLU A 71 6.84 -1.04 -5.95
CA GLU A 71 8.06 -0.63 -5.24
C GLU A 71 8.57 0.72 -5.76
N PHE A 72 8.66 0.86 -7.08
CA PHE A 72 9.06 2.11 -7.71
C PHE A 72 8.11 3.27 -7.34
N GLN A 73 6.79 3.05 -7.39
CA GLN A 73 5.78 4.03 -6.98
C GLN A 73 5.98 4.49 -5.54
N ARG A 74 6.15 3.56 -4.59
CA ARG A 74 6.41 3.91 -3.18
C ARG A 74 7.66 4.77 -3.02
N ARG A 75 8.73 4.47 -3.75
CA ARG A 75 9.98 5.27 -3.73
C ARG A 75 9.76 6.66 -4.33
N LEU A 76 9.04 6.75 -5.45
CA LEU A 76 8.72 7.99 -6.13
C LEU A 76 7.83 8.90 -5.25
N GLU A 77 6.78 8.35 -4.65
CA GLU A 77 5.91 9.08 -3.72
C GLU A 77 6.70 9.59 -2.51
N ARG A 78 7.56 8.75 -1.92
CA ARG A 78 8.40 9.16 -0.80
C ARG A 78 9.37 10.27 -1.18
N TYR A 79 10.02 10.16 -2.35
CA TYR A 79 10.88 11.22 -2.87
C TYR A 79 10.14 12.56 -2.95
N TRP A 80 8.93 12.58 -3.53
CA TRP A 80 8.17 13.80 -3.67
C TRP A 80 7.66 14.35 -2.33
N MET A 81 7.34 13.50 -1.35
CA MET A 81 7.05 13.95 0.01
C MET A 81 8.24 14.66 0.65
N LEU A 82 9.46 14.13 0.50
CA LEU A 82 10.68 14.77 1.02
C LEU A 82 10.97 16.10 0.31
N ARG A 83 10.81 16.14 -1.02
CA ARG A 83 10.93 17.38 -1.80
C ARG A 83 9.96 18.44 -1.31
N TRP A 84 8.71 18.05 -1.04
CA TRP A 84 7.69 18.96 -0.55
C TRP A 84 8.04 19.52 0.84
N LEU A 85 8.50 18.67 1.77
CA LEU A 85 8.95 19.11 3.10
C LEU A 85 10.05 20.18 3.01
N MET A 86 11.01 20.01 2.09
CA MET A 86 12.08 20.99 1.86
C MET A 86 11.55 22.29 1.24
N GLN A 87 10.64 22.19 0.27
CA GLN A 87 10.11 23.36 -0.45
C GLN A 87 9.25 24.25 0.44
N GLU A 88 8.41 23.64 1.27
CA GLU A 88 7.52 24.34 2.20
C GLU A 88 8.22 24.70 3.53
N ASN A 89 9.52 24.42 3.66
CA ASN A 89 10.31 24.64 4.88
C ASN A 89 9.69 24.01 6.14
N ILE A 90 9.15 22.79 6.00
CA ILE A 90 8.52 22.06 7.09
C ILE A 90 9.60 21.30 7.86
N SER A 91 9.90 21.77 9.08
CA SER A 91 10.85 21.12 10.00
C SER A 91 10.17 20.32 11.11
N GLU A 92 8.85 20.39 11.24
CA GLU A 92 8.08 19.70 12.28
C GLU A 92 6.78 19.13 11.70
N VAL A 93 6.39 17.95 12.16
CA VAL A 93 5.17 17.27 11.71
C VAL A 93 4.42 16.66 12.89
N THR A 94 3.10 16.54 12.77
CA THR A 94 2.30 15.71 13.67
C THR A 94 2.11 14.32 13.08
N ALA A 95 2.15 13.33 13.97
CA ALA A 95 2.01 11.93 13.60
C ALA A 95 1.26 11.13 14.66
N SER A 96 0.75 9.98 14.25
CA SER A 96 0.09 9.00 15.11
C SER A 96 0.96 7.74 15.20
N VAL A 97 1.18 7.23 16.40
CA VAL A 97 1.89 5.96 16.60
C VAL A 97 1.00 4.81 16.14
N ILE A 98 1.49 3.97 15.23
CA ILE A 98 0.80 2.74 14.82
C ILE A 98 1.15 1.62 15.80
N ARG A 99 2.45 1.35 15.98
CA ARG A 99 3.01 0.34 16.89
C ARG A 99 4.52 0.53 16.99
N ASP A 100 5.12 0.15 18.11
CA ASP A 100 6.58 0.21 18.33
C ASP A 100 7.15 1.60 17.98
N ASP A 101 8.00 1.69 16.96
CA ASP A 101 8.60 2.91 16.39
C ASP A 101 7.90 3.36 15.09
N LEU A 102 6.84 2.68 14.66
CA LEU A 102 6.15 2.94 13.41
C LEU A 102 5.11 4.04 13.59
N VAL A 103 5.28 5.15 12.87
CA VAL A 103 4.40 6.31 12.93
C VAL A 103 3.80 6.63 11.56
N ARG A 104 2.60 7.19 11.55
CA ARG A 104 1.93 7.74 10.35
C ARG A 104 1.78 9.24 10.51
N PHE A 105 2.21 10.00 9.52
CA PHE A 105 2.04 11.45 9.52
C PHE A 105 0.57 11.81 9.28
N ASP A 106 0.12 12.90 9.89
CA ASP A 106 -1.30 13.27 9.84
C ASP A 106 -1.66 13.98 8.52
N THR A 107 -0.75 14.77 7.96
CA THR A 107 -0.99 15.60 6.76
C THR A 107 -0.33 15.06 5.50
N LEU A 108 0.52 14.03 5.63
CA LEU A 108 1.22 13.40 4.51
C LEU A 108 0.96 11.89 4.53
N PRO A 109 0.86 11.23 3.36
CA PRO A 109 0.73 9.78 3.27
C PRO A 109 2.07 9.07 3.56
N MET A 110 2.78 9.49 4.62
CA MET A 110 4.06 8.95 5.04
C MET A 110 3.89 8.07 6.27
N VAL A 111 4.27 6.80 6.12
CA VAL A 111 4.49 5.88 7.24
C VAL A 111 5.98 5.62 7.33
N THR A 112 6.58 5.90 8.48
CA THR A 112 8.03 5.78 8.69
C THR A 112 8.33 5.22 10.06
N ARG A 113 9.57 4.76 10.26
CA ARG A 113 10.09 4.46 11.59
C ARG A 113 10.71 5.72 12.20
N ALA A 114 10.38 5.97 13.46
CA ALA A 114 10.93 7.03 14.30
C ALA A 114 11.37 6.41 15.63
N PRO A 115 12.62 5.94 15.76
CA PRO A 115 13.07 5.19 16.93
C PRO A 115 12.88 5.91 18.27
N SER A 116 12.93 7.26 18.30
CA SER A 116 12.69 8.06 19.51
C SER A 116 11.25 8.02 20.03
N VAL A 117 10.32 7.43 19.28
CA VAL A 117 8.93 7.17 19.69
C VAL A 117 8.79 5.81 20.39
N ALA A 118 9.85 4.99 20.42
CA ALA A 118 9.80 3.69 21.08
C ALA A 118 9.40 3.85 22.57
N GLY A 119 8.36 3.12 22.98
CA GLY A 119 7.77 3.21 24.32
C GLY A 119 6.55 4.13 24.43
N VAL A 120 6.25 4.92 23.40
CA VAL A 120 4.97 5.65 23.31
C VAL A 120 3.84 4.68 22.93
N ALA A 121 2.69 4.81 23.59
CA ALA A 121 1.55 3.93 23.37
C ALA A 121 1.01 4.02 21.92
N PRO A 122 0.64 2.89 21.29
CA PRO A 122 -0.07 2.88 20.01
C PRO A 122 -1.32 3.78 20.05
N GLY A 123 -1.52 4.59 19.00
CA GLY A 123 -2.60 5.56 18.90
C GLY A 123 -2.29 6.94 19.48
N ALA A 124 -1.17 7.12 20.21
CA ALA A 124 -0.77 8.43 20.69
C ALA A 124 -0.47 9.39 19.54
N LYS A 125 -0.77 10.67 19.77
CA LYS A 125 -0.36 11.76 18.89
C LYS A 125 0.97 12.31 19.36
N VAL A 126 1.91 12.45 18.44
CA VAL A 126 3.27 12.93 18.70
C VAL A 126 3.62 14.06 17.74
N ARG A 127 4.51 14.96 18.17
CA ARG A 127 5.17 15.93 17.32
C ARG A 127 6.61 15.48 17.08
N LEU A 128 7.02 15.46 15.81
CA LEU A 128 8.34 15.02 15.39
C LEU A 128 9.08 16.16 14.70
N ALA A 129 10.33 16.39 15.06
CA ALA A 129 11.27 17.20 14.31
C ALA A 129 11.81 16.40 13.11
N ILE A 130 11.87 17.03 11.95
CA ILE A 130 12.39 16.46 10.71
C ILE A 130 13.73 17.13 10.39
N SER A 131 14.75 16.32 10.16
CA SER A 131 16.09 16.80 9.80
C SER A 131 16.81 15.83 8.87
N SER A 132 17.98 16.23 8.38
CA SER A 132 18.88 15.36 7.60
C SER A 132 18.19 14.68 6.41
N ILE A 133 17.39 15.43 5.64
CA ILE A 133 16.72 14.91 4.44
C ILE A 133 17.77 14.61 3.37
N ASP A 134 17.83 13.35 2.96
CA ASP A 134 18.63 12.87 1.83
C ASP A 134 17.69 12.40 0.70
N LEU A 135 17.76 13.11 -0.43
CA LEU A 135 16.94 12.82 -1.60
C LEU A 135 17.47 11.66 -2.46
N LEU A 136 18.77 11.35 -2.37
CA LEU A 136 19.39 10.25 -3.10
C LEU A 136 19.03 8.92 -2.45
N ASP A 137 19.18 8.85 -1.13
CA ASP A 137 18.83 7.67 -0.34
C ASP A 137 17.33 7.61 0.01
N ILE A 138 16.59 8.68 -0.28
CA ILE A 138 15.17 8.85 0.04
C ILE A 138 14.95 8.59 1.54
N SER A 139 15.75 9.25 2.36
CA SER A 139 15.79 9.08 3.81
C SER A 139 15.76 10.42 4.53
N PHE A 140 15.46 10.38 5.83
CA PHE A 140 15.44 11.54 6.72
C PHE A 140 15.49 11.05 8.16
N HIS A 141 15.82 11.96 9.07
CA HIS A 141 15.74 11.73 10.51
C HIS A 141 14.46 12.33 11.07
N ALA A 142 13.78 11.57 11.95
CA ALA A 142 12.59 11.98 12.66
C ALA A 142 12.81 11.80 14.16
N GLU A 143 12.73 12.90 14.91
CA GLU A 143 12.99 12.90 16.34
C GLU A 143 11.77 13.36 17.15
N LEU A 144 11.43 12.63 18.20
CA LEU A 144 10.33 12.99 19.09
C LEU A 144 10.62 14.31 19.83
N LEU A 145 9.74 15.30 19.65
CA LEU A 145 9.75 16.54 20.42
C LEU A 145 8.84 16.44 21.64
N GLU A 146 7.59 16.05 21.43
CA GLU A 146 6.60 15.92 22.50
C GLU A 146 5.47 14.95 22.15
N THR A 147 4.83 14.38 23.17
CA THR A 147 3.58 13.63 23.04
C THR A 147 2.39 14.57 23.26
N LEU A 148 1.59 14.78 22.22
CA LEU A 148 0.48 15.75 22.21
C LEU A 148 -0.80 15.21 22.87
N ALA A 149 -1.07 13.92 22.70
CA ALA A 149 -2.20 13.26 23.32
C ALA A 149 -1.89 11.77 23.49
N THR A 150 -2.14 11.27 24.70
CA THR A 150 -2.13 9.82 24.98
C THR A 150 -3.45 9.24 24.47
N PRO A 151 -3.46 8.07 23.82
CA PRO A 151 -4.72 7.45 23.39
C PRO A 151 -5.64 7.27 24.61
N PRO A 152 -6.97 7.45 24.46
CA PRO A 152 -7.89 7.09 25.53
C PRO A 152 -7.70 5.61 25.87
N ASP A 153 -7.68 5.29 27.16
CA ASP A 153 -7.59 3.92 27.64
C ASP A 153 -8.65 3.07 26.94
N SER A 154 -8.21 2.11 26.11
CA SER A 154 -9.09 1.16 25.44
C SER A 154 -9.70 0.11 26.39
N SER A 155 -9.62 0.32 27.71
CA SER A 155 -10.25 -0.51 28.74
C SER A 155 -11.75 -0.24 28.92
N ALA A 156 -12.33 0.71 28.17
CA ALA A 156 -13.77 0.97 28.20
C ALA A 156 -14.55 0.10 27.20
N VAL A 157 -14.95 -1.08 27.69
CA VAL A 157 -16.24 -1.77 27.47
C VAL A 157 -16.74 -1.89 26.02
N VAL A 158 -16.70 -3.13 25.50
CA VAL A 158 -17.76 -3.60 24.60
C VAL A 158 -18.69 -4.50 25.45
N PRO A 159 -20.01 -4.23 25.51
CA PRO A 159 -20.96 -5.12 26.17
C PRO A 159 -21.12 -6.47 25.45
#